data_AF-A0A4Y2RWF5-F1
#
_entry.id   AF-A0A4Y2RWF5-F1
#
_cell.length_a   1.000
_cell.length_b   1.000
_cell.length_c   1.000
_cell.angle_alpha   90.00
_cell.angle_beta   90.00
_cell.angle_gamma   90.00
#
_symmetry.space_group_name_H-M   'P 1'
#
loop_
_entity.id
_entity.type
_entity.pdbx_description
1 polymer ?
#
loop_
_entity_poly.entity_id
_entity_poly.type
_entity_poly.pdbx_seq_one_letter_code
_entity_poly.pdbx_strand_id
1 'polypeptide(L)'
;YYLFCEILMQRPLDRKQIRIPNRLSNKDAAYMKQMAKDHFDSIMTVIRSLPLPMLLVFRNINTVRSIVKTHGDCIDRYSLMAHVAVQGAYNISHKNITMSIRGLIERMQFDFVLKYVF
;
A
#
# COMPACT_ATOMS: atom_id res chain seq x y z
N TYR A 1 12.15 7.93 -0.40
CA TYR A 1 10.71 7.59 -0.41
C TYR A 1 10.37 6.15 -0.05
N TYR A 2 11.25 5.16 -0.27
CA TYR A 2 10.92 3.74 0.01
C TYR A 2 10.54 3.45 1.47
N LEU A 3 11.36 3.92 2.42
CA LEU A 3 11.08 3.75 3.85
C LEU A 3 9.74 4.34 4.27
N PHE A 4 9.35 5.48 3.67
CA PHE A 4 8.02 6.05 3.87
C PHE A 4 6.91 5.13 3.35
N CYS A 5 7.08 4.50 2.19
CA CYS A 5 6.12 3.52 1.68
C CYS A 5 6.02 2.30 2.61
N GLU A 6 7.11 1.80 3.19
CA GLU A 6 7.08 0.71 4.17
C GLU A 6 6.36 1.11 5.46
N ILE A 7 6.61 2.34 5.95
CA ILE A 7 5.89 2.92 7.10
C ILE A 7 4.39 3.03 6.78
N LEU A 8 4.03 3.55 5.60
CA LEU A 8 2.65 3.73 5.16
C LEU A 8 1.91 2.39 5.00
N MET A 9 2.57 1.41 4.38
CA MET A 9 2.00 0.07 4.11
C MET A 9 2.01 -0.83 5.35
N GLN A 10 2.75 -0.42 6.40
CA GLN A 10 2.93 -1.17 7.66
C GLN A 10 3.41 -2.60 7.39
N ARG A 11 4.30 -2.74 6.41
CA ARG A 11 4.82 -4.02 5.95
C ARG A 11 6.18 -3.83 5.31
N PRO A 12 7.02 -4.88 5.32
CA PRO A 12 8.24 -4.87 4.57
C PRO A 12 7.87 -4.92 3.08
N LEU A 13 8.44 -4.00 2.32
CA LEU A 13 8.45 -4.13 0.88
C LEU A 13 9.74 -4.90 0.58
N ASP A 14 9.63 -6.08 -0.02
CA ASP A 14 10.81 -6.81 -0.48
C ASP A 14 10.90 -6.64 -1.99
N ARG A 15 11.94 -5.98 -2.50
CA ARG A 15 12.14 -5.81 -3.95
C ARG A 15 12.33 -7.14 -4.68
N LYS A 16 12.69 -8.21 -3.97
CA LYS A 16 12.85 -9.55 -4.55
C LYS A 16 11.54 -10.31 -4.65
N GLN A 17 10.55 -9.96 -3.84
CA GLN A 17 9.23 -10.58 -3.86
C GLN A 17 8.25 -9.64 -4.56
N ILE A 18 7.73 -10.14 -5.66
CA ILE A 18 6.79 -9.38 -6.49
C ILE A 18 5.43 -9.27 -5.75
N ARG A 19 5.10 -10.25 -4.90
CA ARG A 19 3.81 -10.35 -4.21
C ARG A 19 3.82 -9.70 -2.83
N ILE A 20 2.79 -8.91 -2.49
CA ILE A 20 2.55 -8.40 -1.13
C ILE A 20 1.47 -9.27 -0.48
N PRO A 21 1.84 -10.33 0.28
CA PRO A 21 0.85 -11.20 0.88
C PRO A 21 -0.06 -10.43 1.84
N ASN A 22 -1.35 -10.75 1.85
CA ASN A 22 -2.30 -10.10 2.76
C ASN A 22 -1.99 -10.44 4.24
N ARG A 23 -1.58 -11.69 4.53
CA ARG A 23 -1.34 -12.21 5.88
C ARG A 23 0.12 -12.11 6.32
N LEU A 24 0.38 -11.48 7.47
CA LEU A 24 1.75 -11.27 7.96
C LEU A 24 2.25 -12.55 8.60
N SER A 25 3.32 -13.13 8.04
CA SER A 25 3.93 -14.31 8.64
C SER A 25 4.68 -13.94 9.92
N ASN A 26 4.88 -14.90 10.83
CA ASN A 26 5.70 -14.67 12.03
C ASN A 26 7.15 -14.27 11.67
N LYS A 27 7.66 -14.74 10.53
CA LYS A 27 8.98 -14.37 10.01
C LYS A 27 9.00 -12.91 9.55
N ASP A 28 7.96 -12.48 8.85
CA ASP A 28 7.81 -11.09 8.39
C ASP A 28 7.74 -10.14 9.59
N ALA A 29 6.99 -10.52 10.63
CA ALA A 29 6.88 -9.72 11.84
C ALA A 29 8.21 -9.62 12.60
N ALA A 30 9.00 -10.70 12.66
CA ALA A 30 10.34 -10.69 13.23
C ALA A 30 11.29 -9.80 12.41
N TYR A 31 11.25 -9.91 11.09
CA TYR A 31 12.00 -9.04 10.18
C TYR A 31 11.66 -7.56 10.38
N MET A 32 10.37 -7.22 10.43
CA MET A 32 9.94 -5.84 10.66
C MET A 32 10.42 -5.29 12.00
N LYS A 33 10.37 -6.10 13.07
CA LYS A 33 10.89 -5.70 14.38
C LYS A 33 12.40 -5.46 14.33
N GLN A 34 13.14 -6.29 13.60
CA GLN A 34 14.58 -6.13 13.46
C GLN A 34 14.93 -4.89 12.63
N MET A 35 14.30 -4.74 11.46
CA MET A 35 14.44 -3.57 10.60
C MET A 35 14.09 -2.26 11.33
N ALA A 36 13.04 -2.26 12.15
CA ALA A 36 12.67 -1.09 12.95
C ALA A 36 13.72 -0.73 14.01
N LYS A 37 14.44 -1.71 14.57
CA LYS A 37 15.56 -1.46 15.48
C LYS A 37 16.77 -0.90 14.73
N ASP A 38 17.11 -1.52 13.61
CA ASP A 38 18.31 -1.21 12.84
C ASP A 38 18.20 0.14 12.10
N HIS A 39 16.98 0.56 11.74
CA HIS A 39 16.71 1.78 10.98
C HIS A 39 15.86 2.80 11.74
N PHE A 40 15.80 2.72 13.08
CA PHE A 40 14.95 3.58 13.91
C PHE A 40 15.15 5.07 13.64
N ASP A 41 16.41 5.53 13.56
CA ASP A 41 16.73 6.94 13.34
C ASP A 41 16.27 7.44 11.96
N SER A 42 16.34 6.57 10.95
CA SER A 42 15.84 6.87 9.61
C SER A 42 14.31 6.96 9.60
N ILE A 43 13.64 6.05 10.32
CA ILE A 43 12.18 6.08 10.50
C ILE A 43 11.78 7.37 11.21
N MET A 44 12.47 7.75 12.28
CA MET A 44 12.15 8.95 13.05
C MET A 44 12.36 10.22 12.22
N THR A 45 13.41 10.28 11.41
CA THR A 45 13.65 11.37 10.46
C THR A 45 12.49 11.52 9.49
N VAL A 46 12.02 10.41 8.90
CA VAL A 46 10.86 10.42 8.00
C VAL A 46 9.61 10.90 8.73
N ILE A 47 9.29 10.32 9.90
CA ILE A 47 8.10 10.69 10.67
C ILE A 47 8.12 12.18 11.07
N ARG A 48 9.27 12.71 11.49
CA ARG A 48 9.42 14.13 11.86
C ARG A 48 9.28 15.08 10.68
N SER A 49 9.61 14.63 9.47
CA SER A 49 9.46 15.42 8.25
C SER A 49 8.01 15.48 7.73
N LEU A 50 7.11 14.63 8.24
CA LEU A 50 5.73 14.57 7.77
C LEU A 50 4.86 15.66 8.40
N PRO A 51 3.88 16.19 7.65
CA PRO A 51 2.89 17.08 8.23
C PRO A 51 2.03 16.31 9.25
N LEU A 52 1.66 16.97 10.35
CA LEU A 52 0.87 16.38 11.46
C LEU A 52 -0.37 15.58 11.00
N PRO A 53 -1.17 16.04 10.02
CA PRO A 53 -2.31 15.25 9.51
C PRO A 53 -1.93 13.85 9.02
N MET A 54 -0.70 13.64 8.53
CA MET A 54 -0.26 12.34 8.06
C MET A 54 -0.15 11.30 9.18
N LEU A 55 0.13 11.73 10.42
CA LEU A 55 0.14 10.82 11.57
C LEU A 55 -1.26 10.25 11.85
N LEU A 56 -2.32 11.04 11.60
CA LEU A 56 -3.70 10.59 11.69
C LEU A 56 -4.02 9.59 10.58
N VAL A 57 -3.49 9.78 9.36
CA VAL A 57 -3.60 8.80 8.27
C VAL A 57 -2.98 7.47 8.68
N PHE A 58 -1.76 7.48 9.24
CA PHE A 58 -1.13 6.25 9.74
C PHE A 58 -1.94 5.58 10.86
N ARG A 59 -2.51 6.37 11.77
CA ARG A 59 -3.39 5.85 12.83
C ARG A 59 -4.62 5.18 12.22
N ASN A 60 -5.27 5.80 11.24
CA ASN A 60 -6.44 5.23 10.57
C ASN A 60 -6.10 3.92 9.85
N ILE A 61 -4.99 3.89 9.10
CA ILE A 61 -4.53 2.67 8.41
C ILE A 61 -4.24 1.55 9.43
N ASN A 62 -3.62 1.87 10.57
CA ASN A 62 -3.39 0.90 11.65
C ASN A 62 -4.71 0.35 12.23
N THR A 63 -5.71 1.21 12.44
CA THR A 63 -7.03 0.79 12.93
C THR A 63 -7.71 -0.15 11.93
N VAL A 64 -7.75 0.22 10.65
CA VAL A 64 -8.34 -0.64 9.59
C VAL A 64 -7.60 -1.98 9.51
N ARG A 65 -6.27 -1.98 9.60
CA ARG A 65 -5.48 -3.22 9.67
C ARG A 65 -5.90 -4.10 10.84
N SER A 66 -6.06 -3.51 12.03
CA SER A 66 -6.45 -4.26 13.22
C SER A 66 -7.83 -4.88 13.08
N ILE A 67 -8.80 -4.14 12.53
CA ILE A 67 -10.16 -4.63 12.28
C ILE A 67 -10.11 -5.81 11.32
N VAL A 68 -9.47 -5.65 10.15
CA VAL A 68 -9.37 -6.73 9.15
C VAL A 68 -8.67 -7.97 9.71
N LYS A 69 -7.65 -7.78 10.55
CA LYS A 69 -6.98 -8.89 11.25
C LYS A 69 -7.92 -9.61 12.22
N THR A 70 -8.73 -8.90 13.00
CA THR A 70 -9.75 -9.49 13.88
C THR A 70 -10.76 -10.34 13.10
N HIS A 71 -11.05 -9.97 11.85
CA HIS A 71 -11.93 -10.71 10.95
C HIS A 71 -11.21 -11.78 10.09
N GLY A 72 -9.97 -12.16 10.42
CA GLY A 72 -9.27 -13.27 9.77
C GLY A 72 -8.58 -12.94 8.43
N ASP A 73 -8.26 -11.66 8.19
CA ASP A 73 -7.63 -11.17 6.96
C ASP A 73 -8.48 -11.43 5.71
N CYS A 74 -9.79 -11.19 5.81
CA CYS A 74 -10.77 -11.44 4.74
C CYS A 74 -10.64 -10.53 3.51
N ILE A 75 -9.96 -9.38 3.63
CA ILE A 75 -9.85 -8.36 2.58
C ILE A 75 -8.38 -8.11 2.28
N ASP A 76 -8.02 -8.14 0.99
CA ASP A 76 -6.73 -7.64 0.52
C ASP A 76 -6.74 -6.10 0.47
N ARG A 77 -6.24 -5.52 1.55
CA ARG A 77 -6.22 -4.06 1.73
C ARG A 77 -5.25 -3.38 0.79
N TYR A 78 -4.20 -4.06 0.33
CA TYR A 78 -3.16 -3.46 -0.50
C TYR A 78 -3.66 -3.30 -1.94
N SER A 79 -4.31 -4.33 -2.47
CA SER A 79 -5.00 -4.23 -3.76
C SER A 79 -6.10 -3.17 -3.74
N LEU A 80 -6.90 -3.13 -2.67
CA LEU A 80 -7.94 -2.10 -2.52
C LEU A 80 -7.35 -0.68 -2.48
N MET A 81 -6.27 -0.46 -1.71
CA MET A 81 -5.59 0.84 -1.66
C MET A 81 -5.05 1.24 -3.03
N ALA A 82 -4.48 0.29 -3.77
CA ALA A 82 -3.96 0.53 -5.12
C ALA A 82 -5.09 0.96 -6.06
N HIS A 83 -6.24 0.27 -6.07
CA HIS A 83 -7.41 0.66 -6.86
C HIS A 83 -7.93 2.06 -6.51
N VAL A 84 -8.04 2.38 -5.21
CA VAL A 84 -8.52 3.70 -4.76
C VAL A 84 -7.54 4.80 -5.17
N ALA A 85 -6.23 4.55 -5.07
CA ALA A 85 -5.20 5.53 -5.45
C ALA A 85 -5.24 5.87 -6.95
N VAL A 86 -5.52 4.89 -7.82
CA VAL A 86 -5.59 5.11 -9.28
C VAL A 86 -6.97 5.53 -9.76
N GLN A 87 -8.02 5.42 -8.92
CA GLN A 87 -9.40 5.72 -9.31
C GLN A 87 -9.56 7.14 -9.87
N GLY A 88 -8.86 8.11 -9.27
CA GLY A 88 -8.86 9.51 -9.73
C GLY A 88 -8.24 9.68 -11.12
N ALA A 89 -7.19 8.91 -11.45
CA ALA A 89 -6.53 8.99 -12.76
C ALA A 89 -7.45 8.53 -13.90
N TYR A 90 -8.36 7.60 -13.62
CA TYR A 90 -9.34 7.13 -14.58
C TYR A 90 -10.58 8.03 -14.67
N ASN A 91 -10.77 8.98 -13.75
CA ASN A 91 -11.97 9.81 -13.66
C ASN A 91 -11.76 11.18 -14.32
N ILE A 92 -11.44 11.17 -15.62
CA ILE A 92 -11.26 12.40 -16.42
C ILE A 92 -12.64 12.88 -16.91
N SER A 93 -13.00 14.12 -16.60
CA SER A 93 -14.19 14.78 -17.16
C SER A 93 -13.93 15.20 -18.63
N HIS A 94 -14.88 14.98 -19.53
CA HIS A 94 -14.77 15.15 -21.00
C HIS A 94 -13.84 14.15 -21.72
N LYS A 95 -14.23 12.87 -21.76
CA LYS A 95 -13.48 11.83 -22.50
C LYS A 95 -13.85 11.78 -23.97
N ASN A 96 -12.86 11.90 -24.85
CA ASN A 96 -12.96 11.44 -26.23
C ASN A 96 -13.03 9.89 -26.24
N ILE A 97 -13.72 9.31 -27.23
CA ILE A 97 -13.91 7.85 -27.36
C ILE A 97 -12.58 7.09 -27.31
N THR A 98 -11.55 7.61 -27.99
CA THR A 98 -10.20 7.02 -28.01
C THR A 98 -9.54 7.01 -26.62
N MET A 99 -9.71 8.08 -25.84
CA MET A 99 -9.20 8.15 -24.46
C MET A 99 -9.98 7.22 -23.53
N SER A 100 -11.27 7.01 -23.77
CA SER A 100 -12.07 6.05 -23.01
C SER A 100 -11.61 4.61 -23.23
N ILE A 101 -11.31 4.23 -24.48
CA ILE A 101 -10.79 2.88 -24.82
C ILE A 101 -9.40 2.69 -24.22
N ARG A 102 -8.50 3.68 -24.36
CA ARG A 102 -7.17 3.61 -23.78
C ARG A 102 -7.20 3.48 -22.26
N GLY A 103 -8.02 4.28 -21.58
CA GLY A 103 -8.17 4.19 -20.12
C GLY A 103 -8.74 2.85 -19.66
N LEU A 104 -9.59 2.21 -20.46
CA LEU A 104 -10.08 0.85 -20.16
C LEU A 104 -8.96 -0.19 -20.28
N ILE A 105 -8.12 -0.13 -21.32
CA ILE A 105 -6.98 -1.03 -21.51
C ILE A 105 -5.97 -0.85 -20.35
N GLU A 106 -5.64 0.38 -20.01
CA GLU A 106 -4.72 0.70 -18.91
C GLU A 106 -5.24 0.18 -17.57
N ARG A 107 -6.56 0.31 -17.31
CA ARG A 107 -7.20 -0.26 -16.12
C ARG A 107 -7.13 -1.79 -16.11
N MET A 108 -7.44 -2.45 -17.21
CA MET A 108 -7.35 -3.92 -17.29
C MET A 108 -5.92 -4.42 -17.08
N GLN A 109 -4.94 -3.73 -17.67
CA GLN A 109 -3.53 -4.06 -17.48
C GLN A 109 -3.10 -3.87 -16.01
N PHE A 110 -3.53 -2.77 -15.38
CA PHE A 110 -3.29 -2.52 -13.97
C PHE A 110 -3.88 -3.61 -13.08
N ASP A 111 -5.15 -3.97 -13.31
CA ASP A 111 -5.83 -5.01 -12.53
C ASP A 111 -5.16 -6.39 -12.71
N PHE A 112 -4.69 -6.70 -13.92
CA PHE A 112 -3.92 -7.92 -14.19
C PHE A 112 -2.59 -7.93 -13.42
N VAL A 113 -1.83 -6.84 -13.49
CA VAL A 113 -0.58 -6.71 -12.75
C VAL A 113 -0.84 -6.83 -11.24
N LEU A 114 -1.85 -6.13 -10.72
CA LEU A 114 -2.15 -6.15 -9.30
C LEU A 114 -2.54 -7.54 -8.77
N LYS A 115 -3.21 -8.37 -9.58
CA LYS A 115 -3.69 -9.70 -9.15
C LYS A 115 -2.65 -10.82 -9.32
N TYR A 116 -1.80 -10.74 -10.33
CA TYR A 116 -0.90 -11.84 -10.72
C TYR A 116 0.59 -11.54 -10.47
N VAL A 117 0.94 -10.26 -10.37
CA VAL A 117 2.31 -9.80 -10.13
C VAL A 117 2.43 -9.46 -8.64
N PHE A 118 1.49 -8.69 -8.08
CA PHE A 118 1.45 -8.32 -6.65
C PHE A 118 0.61 -9.23 -5.76
#